data_AF-A0A936UKM7-F1
#
_entry.id   AF-A0A936UKM7-F1
#
_cell.length_a   1.000
_cell.length_b   1.000
_cell.length_c   1.000
_cell.angle_alpha   90.00
_cell.angle_beta   90.00
_cell.angle_gamma   90.00
#
_symmetry.space_group_name_H-M   'P 1'
#
loop_
_entity.id
_entity.type
_entity.pdbx_description
1 polymer ?
#
loop_
_entity_poly.entity_id
_entity_poly.type
_entity_poly.pdbx_seq_one_letter_code
_entity_poly.pdbx_strand_id
1 'polypeptide(L)'
;MNGGIAVPSSISSSLAGIDNSTPAISWSGSSNTQNSGFTCDGRQHCSQMRSRAEAEFFVRHCPNTKMDGDRDGVPCENDSRF
;
A
#
# COMPACT_ATOMS: atom_id res chain seq x y z
N MET A 1 -8.00 -1.20 -53.01
CA MET A 1 -7.58 -1.58 -51.65
C MET A 1 -7.84 -0.39 -50.75
N ASN A 2 -8.86 -0.53 -49.89
CA ASN A 2 -9.05 0.08 -48.55
C ASN A 2 -9.07 1.64 -48.48
N GLY A 3 -10.18 2.31 -48.17
CA GLY A 3 -10.86 2.33 -46.86
C GLY A 3 -10.10 3.28 -45.93
N GLY A 4 -10.50 4.53 -45.69
CA GLY A 4 -11.68 4.96 -44.95
C GLY A 4 -11.35 5.07 -43.46
N ILE A 5 -11.15 6.29 -42.94
CA ILE A 5 -11.50 6.80 -41.58
C ILE A 5 -10.87 8.18 -41.34
N ALA A 6 -11.70 9.18 -41.06
CA ALA A 6 -11.29 10.47 -40.54
C ALA A 6 -10.89 10.34 -39.07
N VAL A 7 -9.73 10.89 -38.69
CA VAL A 7 -9.33 11.05 -37.28
C VAL A 7 -9.40 12.53 -36.90
N PRO A 8 -10.08 12.92 -35.81
CA PRO A 8 -9.85 14.21 -35.17
C PRO A 8 -8.61 14.16 -34.27
N SER A 9 -7.89 15.28 -34.27
CA SER A 9 -6.67 15.60 -33.53
C SER A 9 -6.72 15.23 -32.05
N SER A 10 -5.70 14.51 -31.55
CA SER A 10 -5.06 14.66 -30.21
C SER A 10 -4.26 13.41 -29.80
N ILE A 11 -3.20 13.08 -30.53
CA ILE A 11 -2.11 12.22 -30.02
C ILE A 11 -0.84 12.64 -30.73
N SER A 12 -0.13 13.59 -30.14
CA SER A 12 1.26 13.89 -30.52
C SER A 12 2.17 13.22 -29.51
N SER A 13 2.55 11.97 -29.81
CA SER A 13 3.69 11.31 -29.19
C SER A 13 4.96 11.99 -29.67
N SER A 14 5.69 12.66 -28.79
CA SER A 14 7.05 13.14 -29.06
C SER A 14 7.95 12.61 -27.95
N LEU A 15 8.56 11.46 -28.22
CA LEU A 15 9.56 10.83 -27.37
C LEU A 15 10.88 11.56 -27.58
N ALA A 16 11.20 12.46 -26.66
CA ALA A 16 12.52 13.08 -26.53
C ALA A 16 12.83 13.31 -25.05
N GLY A 17 13.90 12.66 -24.57
CA GLY A 17 14.60 13.02 -23.33
C GLY A 17 14.25 12.21 -22.09
N ILE A 18 14.92 11.07 -21.89
CA ILE A 18 15.17 10.56 -20.53
C ILE A 18 16.51 11.16 -20.11
N ASP A 19 16.49 12.31 -19.43
CA ASP A 19 17.68 12.88 -18.79
C ASP A 19 17.89 12.21 -17.42
N ASN A 20 19.06 11.60 -17.26
CA ASN A 20 19.50 10.86 -16.07
C ASN A 20 20.12 11.80 -15.02
N SER A 21 19.54 12.98 -14.79
CA SER A 21 20.16 14.01 -13.94
C SER A 21 19.17 14.66 -12.96
N THR A 22 18.37 13.85 -12.27
CA THR A 22 17.78 14.25 -10.98
C THR A 22 17.77 13.07 -10.01
N PRO A 23 18.29 13.18 -8.78
CA PRO A 23 17.85 12.33 -7.69
C PRO A 23 16.46 12.82 -7.29
N ALA A 24 15.45 12.56 -8.14
CA ALA A 24 14.10 12.49 -7.63
C ALA A 24 14.14 11.38 -6.57
N ILE A 25 14.04 11.78 -5.31
CA ILE A 25 13.69 10.88 -4.22
C ILE A 25 12.31 10.34 -4.59
N SER A 26 12.30 9.31 -5.42
CA SER A 26 11.17 8.44 -5.58
C SER A 26 11.06 7.74 -4.25
N TRP A 27 10.32 8.37 -3.33
CA TRP A 27 9.45 7.62 -2.45
C TRP A 27 8.47 6.88 -3.36
N SER A 28 9.00 5.83 -3.98
CA SER A 28 8.30 4.60 -4.23
C SER A 28 7.84 4.15 -2.86
N GLY A 29 6.77 4.79 -2.36
CA GLY A 29 5.81 4.17 -1.50
C GLY A 29 5.33 3.00 -2.31
N SER A 30 6.10 1.92 -2.22
CA SER A 30 5.79 0.61 -2.72
C SER A 30 4.43 0.36 -2.10
N SER A 31 3.39 0.57 -2.89
CA SER A 31 2.06 0.06 -2.63
C SER A 31 2.19 -1.43 -2.79
N ASN A 32 2.93 -2.01 -1.85
CA ASN A 32 2.98 -3.40 -1.62
C ASN A 32 1.67 -3.63 -0.90
N THR A 33 0.63 -3.81 -1.71
CA THR A 33 -0.51 -4.64 -1.37
C THR A 33 0.09 -5.99 -0.99
N GLN A 34 0.63 -6.05 0.23
CA GLN A 34 1.07 -7.24 0.90
C GLN A 34 -0.22 -7.95 1.25
N ASN A 35 -0.77 -8.63 0.24
CA ASN A 35 -1.66 -9.76 0.41
C ASN A 35 -0.84 -10.91 1.02
N SER A 36 -0.22 -10.63 2.16
CA SER A 36 0.41 -11.61 3.02
C SER A 36 -0.77 -12.29 3.71
N GLY A 37 -0.95 -13.59 3.47
CA GLY A 37 -2.00 -14.37 4.12
C GLY A 37 -1.83 -14.31 5.64
N PHE A 38 -2.53 -13.38 6.27
CA PHE A 38 -2.49 -13.16 7.69
C PHE A 38 -3.35 -14.21 8.37
N THR A 39 -2.78 -14.93 9.32
CA THR A 39 -3.47 -15.98 10.09
C THR A 39 -3.33 -15.67 11.57
N CYS A 40 -4.36 -15.98 12.35
CA CYS A 40 -4.35 -15.83 13.79
C CYS A 40 -3.37 -16.83 14.43
N ASP A 41 -2.11 -16.42 14.56
CA ASP A 41 -1.02 -17.19 15.17
C ASP A 41 -0.92 -16.99 16.70
N GLY A 42 -1.86 -16.24 17.29
CA GLY A 42 -1.86 -15.93 18.73
C GLY A 42 -1.05 -14.69 19.13
N ARG A 43 -0.59 -13.90 18.15
CA ARG A 43 0.03 -12.59 18.37
C ARG A 43 -1.00 -11.56 18.83
N GLN A 44 -0.67 -10.81 19.88
CA GLN A 44 -1.61 -9.90 20.54
C GLN A 44 -1.06 -8.48 20.74
N HIS A 45 0.20 -8.21 20.40
CA HIS A 45 0.86 -6.93 20.66
C HIS A 45 1.49 -6.35 19.39
N CYS A 46 1.62 -5.02 19.36
CA CYS A 46 2.15 -4.26 18.22
C CYS A 46 3.61 -4.59 17.90
N SER A 47 4.41 -4.90 18.92
CA SER A 47 5.79 -5.35 18.75
C SER A 47 5.95 -6.64 17.96
N GLN A 48 4.88 -7.41 17.83
CA GLN A 48 4.88 -8.67 17.08
C GLN A 48 4.36 -8.48 15.65
N MET A 49 3.74 -7.35 15.34
CA MET A 49 3.22 -7.02 14.01
C MET A 49 4.33 -6.44 13.14
N ARG A 50 4.25 -6.71 11.84
CA ARG A 50 5.21 -6.16 10.87
C ARG A 50 4.69 -4.92 10.15
N SER A 51 3.38 -4.75 10.11
CA SER A 51 2.71 -3.65 9.41
C SER A 51 1.40 -3.28 10.09
N ARG A 52 0.96 -2.03 9.95
CA ARG A 52 -0.34 -1.58 10.48
C ARG A 52 -1.51 -2.32 9.84
N ALA A 53 -1.47 -2.56 8.53
CA ALA A 53 -2.48 -3.36 7.82
C ALA A 53 -2.64 -4.80 8.36
N GLU A 54 -1.54 -5.41 8.81
CA GLU A 54 -1.55 -6.73 9.46
C GLU A 54 -2.21 -6.65 10.84
N ALA A 55 -1.86 -5.63 11.64
CA ALA A 55 -2.48 -5.39 12.94
C ALA A 55 -4.00 -5.14 12.81
N GLU A 56 -4.42 -4.35 11.83
CA GLU A 56 -5.83 -4.09 11.54
C GLU A 56 -6.58 -5.37 11.09
N PHE A 57 -5.91 -6.27 10.37
CA PHE A 57 -6.48 -7.57 10.05
C PHE A 57 -6.71 -8.38 11.34
N PHE A 58 -5.72 -8.45 12.22
CA PHE A 58 -5.81 -9.22 13.45
C PHE A 58 -6.89 -8.70 14.39
N VAL A 59 -7.05 -7.38 14.56
CA VAL A 59 -8.14 -6.82 15.41
C VAL A 59 -9.52 -7.23 14.89
N ARG A 60 -9.68 -7.27 13.56
CA ARG A 60 -10.96 -7.59 12.90
C ARG A 60 -11.25 -9.09 12.78
N HIS A 61 -10.22 -9.92 12.66
CA HIS A 61 -10.35 -11.36 12.33
C HIS A 61 -9.93 -12.30 13.45
N CYS A 62 -9.10 -11.86 14.41
CA CYS A 62 -8.54 -12.72 15.45
C CYS A 62 -9.08 -12.39 16.84
N PRO A 63 -9.58 -13.38 17.60
CA PRO A 63 -9.93 -13.19 19.00
C PRO A 63 -8.66 -13.02 19.85
N ASN A 64 -8.77 -12.25 20.95
CA ASN A 64 -7.71 -11.96 21.92
C ASN A 64 -6.63 -10.94 21.51
N THR A 65 -6.90 -10.05 20.56
CA THR A 65 -5.97 -8.96 20.26
C THR A 65 -5.90 -7.91 21.38
N LYS A 66 -4.70 -7.43 21.71
CA LYS A 66 -4.42 -6.38 22.71
C LYS A 66 -3.66 -5.19 22.11
N MET A 67 -3.84 -4.97 20.80
CA MET A 67 -3.18 -3.90 20.03
C MET A 67 -4.02 -2.63 19.95
N ASP A 68 -5.33 -2.77 20.16
CA ASP A 68 -6.33 -1.72 20.11
C ASP A 68 -6.88 -1.58 21.55
N GLY A 69 -6.30 -0.63 22.28
CA GLY A 69 -6.50 -0.50 23.73
C GLY A 69 -7.85 0.15 24.08
N ASP A 70 -8.26 1.09 23.26
CA ASP A 70 -9.47 1.91 23.34
C ASP A 70 -10.58 1.43 22.41
N ARG A 71 -10.28 0.48 21.50
CA ARG A 71 -11.25 -0.22 20.63
C ARG A 71 -11.87 0.70 19.59
N ASP A 72 -11.10 1.65 19.08
CA ASP A 72 -11.51 2.56 18.03
C ASP A 72 -11.31 1.97 16.60
N GLY A 73 -10.63 0.82 16.51
CA GLY A 73 -10.29 0.15 15.26
C GLY A 73 -8.94 0.56 14.67
N VAL A 74 -8.14 1.36 15.37
CA VAL A 74 -6.80 1.79 14.99
C VAL A 74 -5.76 1.10 15.89
N PRO A 75 -5.33 -0.13 15.54
CA PRO A 75 -4.31 -0.80 16.32
C PRO A 75 -2.98 -0.07 16.25
N CYS A 76 -2.23 -0.14 17.35
CA CYS A 76 -0.85 0.33 17.45
C CYS A 76 -0.67 1.84 17.30
N GLU A 77 -1.71 2.64 17.57
CA GLU A 77 -1.65 4.11 17.58
C GLU A 77 -0.58 4.68 18.52
N ASN A 78 -0.27 3.97 19.60
CA ASN A 78 0.69 4.38 20.61
C ASN A 78 2.12 3.89 20.31
N ASP A 79 2.34 3.21 19.18
CA ASP A 79 3.63 2.66 18.77
C ASP A 79 4.16 3.46 17.57
N SER A 80 5.18 4.29 17.81
CA SER A 80 5.77 5.20 16.82
C SER A 80 6.48 4.51 15.64
N ARG A 81 6.48 3.18 15.59
CA ARG A 81 6.98 2.40 14.44
C ARG A 81 5.94 2.21 13.34
N PHE A 82 4.67 2.56 13.57
CA PHE A 82 3.55 2.34 12.66
C PHE A 82 2.86 3.62 12.18
#